data_AF-A0A7S2M2A6-F1
#
_entry.id   AF-A0A7S2M2A6-F1
#
_cell.length_a   1.000
_cell.length_b   1.000
_cell.length_c   1.000
_cell.angle_alpha   90.00
_cell.angle_beta   90.00
_cell.angle_gamma   90.00
#
_symmetry.space_group_name_H-M   'P 1'
#
loop_
_entity.id
_entity.type
_entity.pdbx_description
1 polymer ?
#
loop_
_entity_poly.entity_id
_entity_poly.type
_entity_poly.pdbx_seq_one_letter_code
_entity_poly.pdbx_strand_id
1 'polypeptide(L)'
;RLLGLSLEGFDTLLPSVLRLQVVCGRCRKPTEVEIEGEGVQPRVAEMACPVCHQALEVRVAPSICHGGCTAVAHVLGGGCHPTELLRTDFAASCGACTA
;
A
#
# COMPACT_ATOMS: atom_id res chain seq x y z
N ARG A 1 -4.70 8.27 -5.54
CA ARG A 1 -3.97 9.57 -5.63
C ARG A 1 -4.13 10.25 -4.28
N LEU A 2 -3.04 10.62 -3.64
CA LEU A 2 -3.05 11.37 -2.39
C LEU A 2 -3.49 12.81 -2.65
N LEU A 3 -4.33 13.34 -1.78
CA LEU A 3 -4.76 14.73 -1.80
C LEU A 3 -3.99 15.46 -0.70
N GLY A 4 -3.03 16.30 -1.07
CA GLY A 4 -2.37 17.24 -0.16
C GLY A 4 -1.43 16.62 0.88
N LEU A 5 -0.39 15.89 0.46
CA LEU A 5 0.68 15.47 1.37
C LEU A 5 1.69 16.62 1.59
N SER A 6 1.71 17.17 2.80
CA SER A 6 2.80 18.02 3.30
C SER A 6 3.70 17.24 4.25
N LEU A 7 5.01 17.41 4.13
CA LEU A 7 6.00 16.87 5.06
C LEU A 7 6.66 18.05 5.77
N GLU A 8 6.65 18.02 7.10
CA GLU A 8 7.31 19.01 7.94
C GLU A 8 8.26 18.26 8.89
N GLY A 9 9.54 18.61 8.87
CA GLY A 9 10.57 17.94 9.69
C GLY A 9 11.07 16.58 9.15
N PHE A 10 10.59 16.13 7.98
CA PHE A 10 11.05 14.90 7.32
C PHE A 10 11.30 15.15 5.82
N ASP A 11 12.25 14.41 5.27
CA ASP A 11 12.62 14.50 3.85
C ASP A 11 11.86 13.49 3.00
N THR A 12 11.61 12.30 3.58
CA THR A 12 10.94 11.20 2.89
C THR A 12 9.98 10.43 3.79
N LEU A 13 8.93 9.90 3.16
CA LEU A 13 8.04 8.88 3.70
C LEU A 13 8.06 7.64 2.80
N LEU A 14 8.06 6.48 3.43
CA LEU A 14 7.91 5.18 2.78
C LEU A 14 6.86 4.35 3.53
N PRO A 15 5.91 3.70 2.84
CA PRO A 15 4.98 2.82 3.52
C PRO A 15 5.70 1.58 4.06
N SER A 16 5.59 1.36 5.38
CA SER A 16 6.09 0.16 6.05
C SER A 16 5.02 -0.94 6.08
N VAL A 17 3.76 -0.58 6.39
CA VAL A 17 2.62 -1.50 6.37
C VAL A 17 1.49 -0.90 5.57
N LEU A 18 1.16 -1.51 4.44
CA LEU A 18 0.03 -1.11 3.59
C LEU A 18 -1.19 -1.97 3.91
N ARG A 19 -2.29 -1.30 4.27
CA ARG A 19 -3.59 -1.94 4.46
C ARG A 19 -4.53 -1.49 3.36
N LEU A 20 -5.13 -2.45 2.67
CA LEU A 20 -5.97 -2.21 1.49
C LEU A 20 -7.28 -2.96 1.63
N GLN A 21 -8.38 -2.32 1.26
CA GLN A 21 -9.61 -3.04 0.96
C GLN A 21 -9.61 -3.45 -0.50
N VAL A 22 -9.78 -4.74 -0.77
CA VAL A 22 -9.96 -5.29 -2.11
C VAL A 22 -11.35 -5.91 -2.25
N VAL A 23 -11.90 -5.89 -3.46
CA VAL A 23 -13.16 -6.57 -3.80
C VAL A 23 -12.84 -7.80 -4.63
N CYS A 24 -13.29 -8.98 -4.19
CA CYS A 24 -13.11 -10.22 -4.92
C CYS A 24 -13.71 -10.11 -6.34
N GLY A 25 -12.93 -10.48 -7.36
CA GLY A 25 -13.38 -10.42 -8.76
C GLY A 25 -14.52 -11.38 -9.08
N ARG A 26 -14.67 -12.46 -8.28
CA ARG A 26 -15.71 -13.49 -8.46
C ARG A 26 -16.98 -13.19 -7.68
N CYS A 27 -16.92 -13.19 -6.35
CA CYS A 27 -18.11 -13.05 -5.49
C CYS A 27 -18.44 -11.61 -5.10
N ARG A 28 -17.62 -10.63 -5.51
CA ARG A 28 -17.79 -9.19 -5.24
C ARG A 28 -17.82 -8.81 -3.76
N LYS A 29 -17.43 -9.70 -2.85
CA LYS A 29 -17.31 -9.39 -1.42
C LYS A 29 -15.98 -8.67 -1.13
N PRO A 30 -15.99 -7.66 -0.25
CA PRO A 30 -14.78 -6.99 0.18
C PRO A 30 -13.93 -7.91 1.06
N THR A 31 -12.62 -7.68 1.07
CA THR A 31 -11.63 -8.38 1.88
C THR A 31 -10.50 -7.40 2.17
N GLU A 32 -9.99 -7.42 3.39
CA GLU A 32 -8.86 -6.59 3.77
C GLU A 32 -7.55 -7.33 3.56
N VAL A 33 -6.53 -6.61 3.10
CA VAL A 33 -5.20 -7.12 2.81
C VAL A 33 -4.18 -6.25 3.51
N GLU A 34 -3.30 -6.88 4.28
CA GLU A 34 -2.15 -6.23 4.89
C GLU A 34 -0.86 -6.70 4.21
N ILE A 35 0.02 -5.75 3.90
CA ILE A 35 1.27 -5.98 3.18
C ILE A 35 2.38 -5.22 3.91
N GLU A 36 3.18 -5.97 4.65
CA GLU A 36 4.36 -5.46 5.34
C GLU A 36 5.57 -5.43 4.42
N GLY A 37 6.51 -4.54 4.73
CA GLY A 37 7.85 -4.56 4.16
C GLY A 37 8.56 -3.23 4.30
N GLU A 38 9.84 -3.23 3.96
CA GLU A 38 10.70 -2.06 4.08
C GLU A 38 11.23 -1.62 2.71
N GLY A 39 11.50 -0.33 2.59
CA GLY A 39 12.07 0.24 1.38
C GLY A 39 11.14 0.19 0.17
N VAL A 40 11.75 0.19 -1.02
CA VAL A 40 11.09 0.36 -2.33
C VAL A 40 10.90 -0.93 -3.11
N GLN A 41 11.25 -2.08 -2.54
CA GLN A 41 11.15 -3.35 -3.25
C GLN A 41 9.67 -3.73 -3.47
N PRO A 42 9.30 -4.27 -4.65
CA PRO A 42 7.97 -4.78 -4.89
C PRO A 42 7.61 -5.91 -3.92
N ARG A 43 6.33 -5.95 -3.53
CA ARG A 43 5.78 -6.87 -2.53
C ARG A 43 4.55 -7.56 -3.10
N VAL A 44 4.30 -8.79 -2.67
CA VAL A 44 3.14 -9.57 -3.10
C VAL A 44 2.49 -10.18 -1.86
N ALA A 45 1.17 -10.07 -1.78
CA ALA A 45 0.35 -10.80 -0.82
C ALA A 45 -0.63 -11.70 -1.56
N GLU A 46 -0.66 -12.97 -1.15
CA GLU A 46 -1.56 -13.99 -1.68
C GLU A 46 -2.52 -14.44 -0.59
N MET A 47 -3.79 -14.59 -0.93
CA MET A 47 -4.81 -15.09 0.00
C MET A 47 -5.99 -15.71 -0.73
N ALA A 48 -6.81 -16.48 -0.01
CA ALA A 48 -8.09 -16.93 -0.52
C ALA A 48 -9.20 -15.96 -0.10
N CYS A 49 -10.16 -15.70 -1.00
CA CYS A 49 -11.38 -14.99 -0.64
C CYS A 49 -12.12 -15.74 0.48
N PRO A 50 -12.47 -15.09 1.61
CA PRO A 50 -13.07 -15.76 2.75
C PRO A 50 -14.48 -16.30 2.48
N VAL A 51 -15.11 -15.90 1.36
CA VAL A 51 -16.47 -16.29 1.00
C VAL A 51 -16.51 -17.36 -0.09
N CYS A 52 -15.71 -17.23 -1.15
CA CYS A 52 -15.76 -18.14 -2.31
C CYS A 52 -14.45 -18.89 -2.57
N HIS A 53 -13.44 -18.70 -1.72
CA HIS A 53 -12.13 -19.34 -1.77
C HIS A 53 -11.35 -19.13 -3.08
N GLN A 54 -11.77 -18.18 -3.92
CA GLN A 54 -11.00 -17.73 -5.08
C GLN A 54 -9.62 -17.21 -4.62
N ALA A 55 -8.55 -17.64 -5.29
CA ALA A 55 -7.22 -17.09 -5.08
C ALA A 55 -7.19 -15.61 -5.47
N LEU A 56 -6.69 -14.78 -4.55
CA LEU A 56 -6.51 -13.35 -4.66
C LEU A 56 -5.02 -13.05 -4.50
N GLU A 57 -4.53 -12.10 -5.29
CA GLU A 57 -3.16 -11.62 -5.24
C GLU A 57 -3.21 -10.08 -5.21
N VAL A 58 -2.35 -9.47 -4.41
CA VAL A 58 -2.12 -8.02 -4.41
C VAL A 58 -0.64 -7.77 -4.56
N ARG A 59 -0.25 -7.10 -5.64
CA ARG A 59 1.12 -6.65 -5.87
C ARG A 59 1.24 -5.18 -5.57
N VAL A 60 2.27 -4.81 -4.83
CA VAL A 60 2.56 -3.43 -4.44
C VAL A 60 3.97 -3.08 -4.87
N ALA A 61 4.11 -1.96 -5.55
CA ALA A 61 5.40 -1.31 -5.76
C ALA A 61 5.43 0.00 -4.94
N PRO A 62 6.10 0.02 -3.77
CA PRO A 62 6.23 1.22 -2.96
C PRO A 62 7.00 2.33 -3.70
N SER A 63 6.76 3.58 -3.31
CA SER A 63 7.45 4.75 -3.86
C SER A 63 7.90 5.67 -2.73
N ILE A 64 9.14 6.16 -2.81
CA ILE A 64 9.64 7.17 -1.89
C ILE A 64 8.81 8.44 -2.10
N CYS A 65 8.19 8.94 -1.03
CA CYS A 65 7.42 10.17 -1.07
C CYS A 65 8.19 11.32 -0.48
N HIS A 66 8.38 12.36 -1.28
CA HIS A 66 8.83 13.67 -0.85
C HIS A 66 7.63 14.62 -0.66
N GLY A 67 7.87 15.81 -0.13
CA GLY A 67 6.85 16.86 -0.07
C GLY A 67 6.22 17.11 -1.46
N GLY A 68 4.89 17.11 -1.54
CA GLY A 68 4.15 17.29 -2.78
C GLY A 68 3.91 16.02 -3.62
N CYS A 69 4.38 14.85 -3.19
CA CYS A 69 4.08 13.58 -3.88
C CYS A 69 2.57 13.27 -3.89
N THR A 70 2.11 12.68 -5.00
CA THR A 70 0.70 12.31 -5.21
C THR A 70 0.43 10.81 -5.06
N ALA A 71 1.44 9.98 -4.81
CA ALA A 71 1.33 8.53 -4.68
C ALA A 71 2.45 7.96 -3.81
N VAL A 72 2.10 7.04 -2.89
CA VAL A 72 3.02 6.29 -2.00
C VAL A 72 3.32 4.87 -2.48
N ALA A 73 2.50 4.34 -3.39
CA ALA A 73 2.69 3.04 -4.00
C ALA A 73 1.83 2.90 -5.25
N HIS A 74 2.21 1.97 -6.11
CA HIS A 74 1.37 1.42 -7.18
C HIS A 74 0.85 0.05 -6.74
N VAL A 75 -0.44 -0.19 -6.92
CA VAL A 75 -1.11 -1.41 -6.46
C VAL A 75 -1.81 -2.09 -7.63
N LEU A 76 -1.61 -3.40 -7.79
CA LEU A 76 -2.27 -4.24 -8.78
C LEU A 76 -2.95 -5.42 -8.08
N GLY A 77 -4.19 -5.71 -8.45
CA GLY A 77 -4.92 -6.88 -7.96
C GLY A 77 -4.99 -8.00 -9.00
N GLY A 78 -4.63 -9.21 -8.60
CA GLY A 78 -4.91 -10.46 -9.31
C GLY A 78 -6.12 -11.15 -8.68
N GLY A 79 -7.16 -11.45 -9.47
CA GLY A 79 -8.40 -12.06 -8.94
C GLY A 79 -9.23 -11.15 -8.01
N CYS A 80 -8.81 -9.90 -7.79
CA CYS A 80 -9.48 -8.89 -6.98
C CYS A 80 -9.27 -7.48 -7.56
N HIS A 81 -10.04 -6.51 -7.06
CA HIS A 81 -9.89 -5.10 -7.38
C HIS A 81 -9.58 -4.30 -6.11
N PRO A 82 -8.41 -3.66 -5.99
CA PRO A 82 -8.14 -2.72 -4.90
C PRO A 82 -9.12 -1.54 -4.96
N THR A 83 -9.74 -1.22 -3.83
CA THR A 83 -10.80 -0.19 -3.75
C THR A 83 -10.48 0.94 -2.81
N GLU A 84 -9.83 0.66 -1.68
CA GLU A 84 -9.55 1.66 -0.66
C GLU A 84 -8.18 1.43 -0.02
N LEU A 85 -7.50 2.53 0.30
CA LEU A 85 -6.31 2.51 1.15
C LEU A 85 -6.76 2.75 2.59
N LEU A 86 -6.60 1.73 3.43
CA LEU A 86 -6.90 1.80 4.85
C LEU A 86 -5.72 2.42 5.61
N ARG A 87 -5.81 2.49 6.95
CA ARG A 87 -4.75 3.05 7.80
C ARG A 87 -3.42 2.34 7.54
N THR A 88 -2.49 3.08 6.95
CA THR A 88 -1.17 2.62 6.53
C THR A 88 -0.12 3.21 7.47
N ASP A 89 0.88 2.39 7.80
CA ASP A 89 2.01 2.82 8.62
C ASP A 89 3.16 3.25 7.69
N PHE A 90 3.90 4.28 8.10
CA PHE A 90 4.98 4.86 7.31
C PHE A 90 6.28 4.94 8.11
N ALA A 91 7.39 4.60 7.47
CA ALA A 91 8.72 4.96 7.91
C ALA A 91 9.07 6.35 7.36
N ALA A 92 9.47 7.25 8.25
CA ALA A 92 9.93 8.59 7.89
C ALA A 92 11.46 8.69 8.02
N SER A 93 12.09 9.42 7.11
CA SER A 93 13.51 9.77 7.23
C SER A 93 13.67 11.28 7.34
N CYS A 94 14.50 11.72 8.28
CA CYS A 94 14.93 13.11 8.40
C CYS A 94 16.32 13.26 7.77
N GLY A 95 16.44 14.13 6.76
CA GLY A 95 17.71 14.32 6.05
C GLY A 95 18.83 14.84 6.94
N ALA A 96 18.49 15.57 8.00
CA ALA A 96 19.46 16.08 8.97
C ALA A 96 19.89 15.04 10.02
N CYS A 97 19.12 13.95 10.21
CA CYS A 97 19.45 12.88 11.16
C CYS A 97 20.32 11.77 10.55
N THR A 98 20.46 11.75 9.22
CA THR A 98 21.26 10.78 8.48
C THR A 98 22.61 11.33 8.01
N ALA A 99 22.94 12.58 8.37
CA ALA A 99 24.19 13.27 8.01
C ALA A 99 25.27 13.13 9.09
#